data_AF-A0A954K574-F1
#
_entry.id   AF-A0A954K574-F1
#
_cell.length_a   1.000
_cell.length_b   1.000
_cell.length_c   1.000
_cell.angle_alpha   90.00
_cell.angle_beta   90.00
_cell.angle_gamma   90.00
#
_symmetry.space_group_name_H-M   'P 1'
#
loop_
_entity.id
_entity.type
_entity.pdbx_description
1 polymer ?
#
loop_
_entity_poly.entity_id
_entity_poly.type
_entity_poly.pdbx_seq_one_letter_code
_entity_poly.pdbx_strand_id
1 'polypeptide(L)'
;ILREQGWLKVRKEALGWETMDCGASEAFAVADHQIAHVYVQQSEKISAVKALLEKTEGVEMVLDRSQQAEFGIDHERSGELVVIAAPGAWFTYYFWLDDALAPDYARTVDIHRKPGYDPVELFIDPDIRFPKLRIANRLARKILGFRYYMDLTSLDATLVKGSHGRLPLPGKEEAEAPVFICSSKAIERDEIPMTAVKEMLLELQFGK
;
A
#
# COMPACT_ATOMS: atom_id res chain seq x y z
N ILE A 1 -9.41 9.32 -6.88
CA ILE A 1 -10.55 9.35 -5.93
C ILE A 1 -10.57 10.60 -5.06
N LEU A 2 -9.88 10.65 -3.91
CA LEU A 2 -9.99 11.80 -2.96
C LEU A 2 -9.51 13.14 -3.57
N ARG A 3 -8.53 13.06 -4.46
CA ARG A 3 -8.04 14.21 -5.24
C ARG A 3 -9.08 14.75 -6.22
N GLU A 4 -9.83 13.87 -6.88
CA GLU A 4 -10.87 14.25 -7.84
C GLU A 4 -12.07 14.93 -7.15
N GLN A 5 -12.37 14.54 -5.91
CA GLN A 5 -13.36 15.23 -5.06
C GLN A 5 -12.84 16.55 -4.48
N GLY A 6 -11.57 16.88 -4.71
CA GLY A 6 -10.94 18.08 -4.19
C GLY A 6 -10.58 18.04 -2.70
N TRP A 7 -10.76 16.91 -2.00
CA TRP A 7 -10.42 16.78 -0.58
C TRP A 7 -8.93 16.60 -0.35
N LEU A 8 -8.25 15.85 -1.21
CA LEU A 8 -6.80 15.72 -1.17
C LEU A 8 -6.16 16.92 -1.89
N LYS A 9 -5.27 17.62 -1.18
CA LYS A 9 -4.48 18.74 -1.72
C LYS A 9 -3.07 18.28 -2.09
N VAL A 10 -2.54 18.93 -3.11
CA VAL A 10 -1.16 18.78 -3.53
C VAL A 10 -0.57 20.17 -3.75
N ARG A 11 0.75 20.25 -3.64
CA ARG A 11 1.57 21.41 -3.93
C ARG A 11 2.33 21.18 -5.22
N LYS A 12 2.45 22.22 -6.05
CA LYS A 12 3.37 22.20 -7.17
C LYS A 12 4.77 22.58 -6.69
N GLU A 13 5.73 21.72 -6.94
CA GLU A 13 7.12 21.96 -6.61
C GLU A 13 7.81 22.83 -7.67
N ALA A 14 8.92 23.45 -7.29
CA ALA A 14 9.68 24.33 -8.18
C ALA A 14 10.15 23.63 -9.47
N LEU A 15 10.35 22.31 -9.43
CA LEU A 15 10.76 21.48 -10.57
C LEU A 15 9.57 21.00 -11.42
N GLY A 16 8.34 21.34 -11.06
CA GLY A 16 7.14 21.16 -11.88
C GLY A 16 6.24 20.00 -11.48
N TRP A 17 6.72 19.01 -10.72
CA TRP A 17 5.91 17.90 -10.20
C TRP A 17 5.03 18.30 -9.01
N GLU A 18 4.10 17.44 -8.65
CA GLU A 18 3.24 17.59 -7.49
C GLU A 18 3.78 16.85 -6.25
N THR A 19 3.47 17.34 -5.05
CA THR A 19 3.69 16.66 -3.77
C THR A 19 2.40 16.69 -2.96
N MET A 20 2.01 15.57 -2.34
CA MET A 20 0.86 15.52 -1.43
C MET A 20 1.05 16.48 -0.23
N ASP A 21 0.01 17.27 0.07
CA ASP A 21 -0.03 18.16 1.23
C ASP A 21 -1.09 17.67 2.21
N CYS A 22 -0.68 16.80 3.14
CA CYS A 22 -1.58 16.23 4.13
C CYS A 22 -2.21 17.32 5.04
N GLY A 23 -1.44 18.35 5.39
CA GLY A 23 -1.89 19.41 6.30
C GLY A 23 -2.95 20.33 5.68
N ALA A 24 -2.92 20.52 4.36
CA ALA A 24 -3.95 21.26 3.64
C ALA A 24 -5.15 20.40 3.20
N SER A 25 -5.08 19.08 3.37
CA SER A 25 -6.10 18.13 2.89
C SER A 25 -7.26 17.99 3.87
N GLU A 26 -8.49 18.03 3.36
CA GLU A 26 -9.69 17.67 4.13
C GLU A 26 -9.77 16.16 4.37
N ALA A 27 -9.31 15.38 3.39
CA ALA A 27 -9.12 13.94 3.51
C ALA A 27 -7.97 13.45 2.63
N PHE A 28 -7.18 12.49 3.13
CA PHE A 28 -6.13 11.81 2.37
C PHE A 28 -6.01 10.35 2.79
N ALA A 29 -5.40 9.53 1.94
CA ALA A 29 -5.18 8.12 2.23
C ALA A 29 -3.68 7.83 2.32
N VAL A 30 -3.29 7.05 3.33
CA VAL A 30 -2.00 6.38 3.39
C VAL A 30 -2.24 4.94 2.96
N ALA A 31 -1.88 4.64 1.72
CA ALA A 31 -2.12 3.35 1.09
C ALA A 31 -0.94 2.41 1.32
N ASP A 32 -1.25 1.17 1.70
CA ASP A 32 -0.29 0.08 1.83
C ASP A 32 -0.90 -1.21 1.27
N HIS A 33 -0.55 -1.54 0.03
CA HIS A 33 -1.06 -2.70 -0.69
C HIS A 33 -2.60 -2.74 -0.76
N GLN A 34 -3.25 -3.69 -0.08
CA GLN A 34 -4.70 -3.86 -0.10
C GLN A 34 -5.42 -3.23 1.09
N ILE A 35 -4.69 -2.45 1.91
CA ILE A 35 -5.26 -1.65 3.01
C ILE A 35 -4.90 -0.18 2.78
N ALA A 36 -5.79 0.73 3.14
CA ALA A 36 -5.40 2.13 3.32
C ALA A 36 -6.07 2.74 4.55
N HIS A 37 -5.29 3.50 5.31
CA HIS A 37 -5.83 4.38 6.34
C HIS A 37 -6.24 5.70 5.69
N VAL A 38 -7.51 6.07 5.84
CA VAL A 38 -8.04 7.34 5.33
C VAL A 38 -8.21 8.29 6.49
N TYR A 39 -7.43 9.36 6.46
CA TYR A 39 -7.49 10.44 7.44
C TYR A 39 -8.44 11.51 6.96
N VAL A 40 -9.35 11.95 7.84
CA VAL A 40 -10.37 12.96 7.56
C VAL A 40 -10.29 14.03 8.65
N GLN A 41 -9.99 15.26 8.24
CA GLN A 41 -9.73 16.37 9.16
C GLN A 41 -10.95 16.77 10.00
N GLN A 42 -12.14 16.72 9.37
CA GLN A 42 -13.39 17.22 9.92
C GLN A 42 -14.39 16.07 10.06
N SER A 43 -14.93 15.86 11.26
CA SER A 43 -15.79 14.71 11.55
C SER A 43 -17.08 14.69 10.72
N GLU A 44 -17.59 15.87 10.37
CA GLU A 44 -18.76 16.06 9.51
C GLU A 44 -18.53 15.56 8.07
N LYS A 45 -17.28 15.39 7.62
CA LYS A 45 -16.93 14.89 6.29
C LYS A 45 -16.84 13.37 6.25
N ILE A 46 -16.69 12.69 7.39
CA ILE A 46 -16.46 11.23 7.46
C ILE A 46 -17.54 10.47 6.70
N SER A 47 -18.83 10.79 6.91
CA SER A 47 -19.93 10.11 6.24
C SER A 47 -19.90 10.27 4.71
N ALA A 48 -19.51 11.45 4.22
CA ALA A 48 -19.40 11.70 2.78
C ALA A 48 -18.21 10.96 2.16
N VAL A 49 -17.07 10.93 2.87
CA VAL A 49 -15.87 10.20 2.46
C VAL A 49 -16.15 8.70 2.44
N LYS A 50 -16.78 8.15 3.49
CA LYS A 50 -17.20 6.74 3.57
C LYS A 50 -18.09 6.35 2.39
N ALA A 51 -19.14 7.13 2.14
CA ALA A 51 -20.09 6.84 1.06
C ALA A 51 -19.47 6.91 -0.35
N LEU A 52 -18.44 7.72 -0.57
CA LEU A 52 -17.67 7.72 -1.81
C LEU A 52 -16.86 6.43 -1.97
N LEU A 53 -16.14 6.05 -0.91
CA LEU A 53 -15.25 4.89 -0.91
C LEU A 53 -16.05 3.59 -1.09
N GLU A 54 -17.20 3.46 -0.42
CA GLU A 54 -18.11 2.30 -0.57
C GLU A 54 -18.65 2.13 -2.00
N LYS A 55 -18.71 3.22 -2.78
CA LYS A 55 -19.16 3.20 -4.18
C LYS A 55 -18.01 3.04 -5.18
N THR A 56 -16.77 3.05 -4.71
CA THR A 56 -15.59 2.95 -5.57
C THR A 56 -15.34 1.49 -5.93
N GLU A 57 -15.27 1.20 -7.23
CA GLU A 57 -14.89 -0.13 -7.72
C GLU A 57 -13.52 -0.55 -7.16
N GLY A 58 -13.42 -1.80 -6.73
CA GLY A 58 -12.19 -2.35 -6.13
C GLY A 58 -12.05 -2.13 -4.62
N VAL A 59 -12.95 -1.36 -3.98
CA VAL A 59 -13.07 -1.30 -2.52
C VAL A 59 -14.06 -2.37 -2.06
N GLU A 60 -13.65 -3.23 -1.13
CA GLU A 60 -14.51 -4.28 -0.56
C GLU A 60 -15.12 -3.86 0.78
N MET A 61 -14.31 -3.25 1.66
CA MET A 61 -14.76 -2.81 2.98
C MET A 61 -14.31 -1.39 3.27
N VAL A 62 -15.17 -0.64 3.96
CA VAL A 62 -14.86 0.67 4.53
C VAL A 62 -15.24 0.65 6.01
N LEU A 63 -14.22 0.52 6.85
CA LEU A 63 -14.37 0.36 8.30
C LEU A 63 -14.33 1.72 8.99
N ASP A 64 -15.45 2.11 9.61
CA ASP A 64 -15.43 3.18 10.62
C ASP A 64 -14.85 2.68 11.95
N ARG A 65 -14.74 3.57 12.94
CA ARG A 65 -14.17 3.27 14.26
C ARG A 65 -14.81 2.06 14.95
N SER A 66 -16.14 1.94 14.88
CA SER A 66 -16.84 0.81 15.51
C SER A 66 -16.49 -0.51 14.84
N GLN A 67 -16.43 -0.52 13.51
CA GLN A 67 -16.05 -1.69 12.72
C GLN A 67 -14.56 -2.00 12.89
N GLN A 68 -13.69 -0.99 12.98
CA GLN A 68 -12.27 -1.16 13.29
C GLN A 68 -12.03 -1.85 14.64
N ALA A 69 -12.87 -1.56 15.64
CA ALA A 69 -12.78 -2.19 16.95
C ALA A 69 -13.05 -3.70 16.89
N GLU A 70 -13.96 -4.14 16.02
CA GLU A 70 -14.24 -5.58 15.79
C GLU A 70 -13.02 -6.33 15.23
N PHE A 71 -12.18 -5.63 14.45
CA PHE A 71 -10.91 -6.16 13.92
C PHE A 71 -9.71 -5.92 14.85
N GLY A 72 -9.89 -5.27 16.01
CA GLY A 72 -8.81 -4.94 16.93
C GLY A 72 -7.83 -3.88 16.41
N ILE A 73 -8.26 -3.05 15.45
CA ILE A 73 -7.43 -2.02 14.82
C ILE A 73 -7.92 -0.59 15.10
N ASP A 74 -8.89 -0.42 16.01
CA ASP A 74 -9.27 0.91 16.51
C ASP A 74 -8.15 1.47 17.40
N HIS A 75 -7.21 2.15 16.77
CA HIS A 75 -6.01 2.70 17.39
C HIS A 75 -5.89 4.20 17.06
N GLU A 76 -5.24 4.97 17.92
CA GLU A 76 -5.01 6.42 17.72
C GLU A 76 -4.29 6.77 16.40
N ARG A 77 -3.55 5.80 15.85
CA ARG A 77 -2.82 5.93 14.57
C ARG A 77 -3.62 5.48 13.36
N SER A 78 -4.75 4.79 13.58
CA SER A 78 -5.66 4.43 12.50
C SER A 78 -6.39 5.69 12.04
N GLY A 79 -6.50 5.87 10.72
CA GLY A 79 -7.35 6.91 10.15
C GLY A 79 -8.81 6.77 10.58
N GLU A 80 -9.59 7.84 10.40
CA GLU A 80 -11.03 7.87 10.69
C GLU A 80 -11.78 6.75 9.96
N LEU A 81 -11.28 6.33 8.79
CA LEU A 81 -11.72 5.13 8.09
C LEU A 81 -10.50 4.25 7.74
N VAL A 82 -10.72 2.94 7.71
CA VAL A 82 -9.77 1.97 7.13
C VAL A 82 -10.46 1.27 5.97
N VAL A 83 -9.85 1.28 4.80
CA VAL A 83 -10.40 0.62 3.61
C VAL A 83 -9.63 -0.63 3.27
N ILE A 84 -10.36 -1.65 2.82
CA ILE A 84 -9.81 -2.93 2.37
C ILE A 84 -10.19 -3.11 0.90
N ALA A 85 -9.20 -3.42 0.06
CA ALA A 85 -9.42 -3.66 -1.36
C ALA A 85 -10.05 -5.04 -1.59
N ALA A 86 -10.85 -5.13 -2.65
CA ALA A 86 -11.37 -6.39 -3.16
C ALA A 86 -10.24 -7.34 -3.61
N PRO A 87 -10.50 -8.66 -3.69
CA PRO A 87 -9.59 -9.60 -4.31
C PRO A 87 -9.17 -9.13 -5.70
N GLY A 88 -7.86 -9.17 -5.98
CA GLY A 88 -7.33 -8.72 -7.27
C GLY A 88 -7.13 -7.21 -7.42
N ALA A 89 -7.55 -6.41 -6.43
CA ALA A 89 -7.37 -4.96 -6.39
C ALA A 89 -6.39 -4.54 -5.30
N TRP A 90 -5.87 -3.31 -5.40
CA TRP A 90 -4.95 -2.71 -4.44
C TRP A 90 -5.04 -1.17 -4.52
N PHE A 91 -4.51 -0.47 -3.51
CA PHE A 91 -4.54 0.98 -3.43
C PHE A 91 -3.18 1.59 -3.78
N THR A 92 -3.16 2.46 -4.78
CA THR A 92 -1.97 3.25 -5.12
C THR A 92 -1.82 4.43 -4.17
N TYR A 93 -0.59 4.85 -3.88
CA TYR A 93 -0.33 6.14 -3.21
C TYR A 93 -0.47 7.36 -4.13
N TYR A 94 -0.70 7.14 -5.43
CA TYR A 94 -0.63 8.16 -6.47
C TYR A 94 -1.63 9.28 -6.20
N PHE A 95 -1.09 10.44 -5.83
CA PHE A 95 -1.86 11.62 -5.45
C PHE A 95 -2.02 12.62 -6.61
N TRP A 96 -1.31 12.40 -7.72
CA TRP A 96 -1.39 13.20 -8.95
C TRP A 96 -2.47 12.64 -9.87
N LEU A 97 -3.03 13.49 -10.74
CA LEU A 97 -4.01 13.09 -11.77
C LEU A 97 -3.41 13.03 -13.18
N ASP A 98 -2.22 13.59 -13.36
CA ASP A 98 -1.48 13.60 -14.63
C ASP A 98 -0.07 13.05 -14.37
N ASP A 99 0.29 11.95 -15.04
CA ASP A 99 1.59 11.30 -14.93
C ASP A 99 2.76 12.21 -15.34
N ALA A 100 2.50 13.27 -16.11
CA ALA A 100 3.51 14.31 -16.40
C ALA A 100 3.87 15.14 -15.16
N LEU A 101 3.01 15.15 -14.14
CA LEU A 101 3.19 15.82 -12.86
C LEU A 101 3.65 14.87 -11.75
N ALA A 102 3.84 13.58 -12.05
CA ALA A 102 4.34 12.61 -11.10
C ALA A 102 5.74 13.01 -10.56
N PRO A 103 6.02 12.82 -9.27
CA PRO A 103 7.35 13.03 -8.72
C PRO A 103 8.41 12.18 -9.41
N ASP A 104 9.64 12.70 -9.49
CA ASP A 104 10.77 11.97 -10.07
C ASP A 104 11.02 10.58 -9.45
N TYR A 105 10.81 10.48 -8.14
CA TYR A 105 10.96 9.23 -7.40
C TYR A 105 9.90 8.17 -7.75
N ALA A 106 8.76 8.55 -8.34
CA ALA A 106 7.66 7.62 -8.61
C ALA A 106 8.09 6.50 -9.57
N ARG A 107 8.94 6.83 -10.56
CA ARG A 107 9.49 5.89 -11.53
C ARG A 107 10.72 5.12 -11.03
N THR A 108 11.03 5.21 -9.73
CA THR A 108 12.20 4.59 -9.12
C THR A 108 11.80 3.74 -7.92
N VAL A 109 12.73 2.91 -7.45
CA VAL A 109 12.65 2.26 -6.13
C VAL A 109 13.19 3.26 -5.10
N ASP A 110 12.30 3.94 -4.36
CA ASP A 110 12.66 4.99 -3.40
C ASP A 110 11.75 4.96 -2.16
N ILE A 111 12.02 4.00 -1.28
CA ILE A 111 11.26 3.73 -0.06
C ILE A 111 11.25 4.90 0.94
N HIS A 112 12.14 5.88 0.79
CA HIS A 112 12.26 6.99 1.73
C HIS A 112 11.41 8.19 1.32
N ARG A 113 11.13 8.34 0.02
CA ARG A 113 10.34 9.46 -0.51
C ARG A 113 8.90 9.07 -0.84
N LYS A 114 8.65 7.80 -1.15
CA LYS A 114 7.28 7.32 -1.42
C LYS A 114 6.48 7.25 -0.12
N PRO A 115 5.27 7.83 -0.05
CA PRO A 115 4.42 7.83 1.15
C PRO A 115 3.67 6.50 1.36
N GLY A 116 4.26 5.38 0.92
CA GLY A 116 3.69 4.04 0.93
C GLY A 116 4.53 3.09 0.07
N TYR A 117 4.30 1.78 0.20
CA TYR A 117 4.92 0.80 -0.68
C TYR A 117 4.26 0.81 -2.07
N ASP A 118 5.06 0.67 -3.13
CA ASP A 118 4.60 0.65 -4.51
C ASP A 118 4.94 -0.70 -5.16
N PRO A 119 4.00 -1.66 -5.20
CA PRO A 119 4.24 -2.98 -5.79
C PRO A 119 4.56 -2.93 -7.29
N VAL A 120 4.29 -1.81 -7.98
CA VAL A 120 4.68 -1.64 -9.39
C VAL A 120 6.21 -1.62 -9.56
N GLU A 121 6.96 -1.31 -8.50
CA GLU A 121 8.43 -1.37 -8.47
C GLU A 121 9.02 -2.75 -8.78
N LEU A 122 8.24 -3.82 -8.63
CA LEU A 122 8.65 -5.17 -9.00
C LEU A 122 8.73 -5.39 -10.51
N PHE A 123 8.19 -4.46 -11.29
CA PHE A 123 8.10 -4.54 -12.75
C PHE A 123 9.00 -3.49 -13.40
N ILE A 124 9.75 -3.92 -14.41
CA ILE A 124 10.33 -2.98 -15.37
C ILE A 124 9.17 -2.46 -16.23
N ASP A 125 9.10 -1.15 -16.38
CA ASP A 125 8.10 -0.46 -17.19
C ASP A 125 8.04 -1.07 -18.61
N PRO A 126 6.90 -1.70 -18.98
CA PRO A 126 6.76 -2.40 -20.24
C PRO A 126 6.83 -1.47 -21.46
N ASP A 127 6.60 -0.17 -21.28
CA ASP A 127 6.70 0.82 -22.37
C ASP A 127 8.15 1.17 -22.71
N ILE A 128 9.12 0.70 -21.90
CA ILE A 128 10.53 0.86 -22.20
C ILE A 128 10.93 -0.12 -23.31
N ARG A 129 11.03 0.40 -24.54
CA ARG A 129 11.38 -0.38 -25.75
C ARG A 129 12.66 -1.22 -25.62
N PHE A 130 13.69 -0.70 -24.94
CA PHE A 130 14.99 -1.39 -24.78
C PHE A 130 15.47 -1.31 -23.32
N PRO A 131 14.90 -2.12 -22.41
CA PRO A 131 15.12 -1.96 -20.96
C PRO A 131 16.59 -2.18 -20.58
N LYS A 132 17.25 -3.19 -21.18
CA LYS A 132 18.69 -3.45 -20.96
C LYS A 132 19.58 -2.27 -21.36
N LEU A 133 19.24 -1.58 -22.46
CA LEU A 133 20.00 -0.42 -22.91
C LEU A 133 19.80 0.78 -21.98
N ARG A 134 18.56 1.03 -21.51
CA ARG A 134 18.29 2.07 -20.51
C ARG A 134 19.06 1.80 -19.23
N ILE A 135 19.04 0.57 -18.72
CA ILE A 135 19.82 0.15 -17.54
C ILE A 135 21.31 0.41 -17.75
N ALA A 136 21.88 -0.07 -18.87
CA ALA A 136 23.30 0.11 -19.17
C ALA A 136 23.70 1.59 -19.20
N ASN A 137 22.87 2.45 -19.81
CA ASN A 137 23.09 3.90 -19.83
C ASN A 137 23.02 4.52 -18.42
N ARG A 138 22.04 4.13 -17.58
CA ARG A 138 21.96 4.61 -16.19
C ARG A 138 23.19 4.20 -15.37
N LEU A 139 23.66 2.96 -15.53
CA LEU A 139 24.86 2.46 -14.87
C LEU A 139 26.13 3.17 -15.35
N ALA A 140 26.26 3.44 -16.66
CA ALA A 140 27.38 4.21 -17.19
C ALA A 140 27.42 5.63 -16.59
N ARG A 141 26.28 6.31 -16.48
CA ARG A 141 26.18 7.62 -15.81
C ARG A 141 26.60 7.55 -14.33
N LYS A 142 26.16 6.50 -13.62
CA LYS A 142 26.57 6.25 -12.23
C LYS A 142 28.09 6.10 -12.12
N ILE A 143 28.70 5.27 -12.97
CA ILE A 143 30.15 5.02 -12.98
C ILE A 143 30.94 6.30 -13.28
N LEU A 144 30.43 7.14 -14.18
CA LEU A 144 31.03 8.43 -14.53
C LEU A 144 30.79 9.54 -13.48
N GLY A 145 30.11 9.24 -12.37
CA GLY A 145 29.87 10.20 -11.29
C GLY A 145 28.77 11.23 -11.58
N PHE A 146 27.96 11.03 -12.63
CA PHE A 146 26.84 11.91 -12.90
C PHE A 146 25.65 11.60 -11.98
N ARG A 147 24.88 12.63 -11.63
CA ARG A 147 23.56 12.46 -11.02
C ARG A 147 22.67 11.66 -11.98
N TYR A 148 21.96 10.67 -11.46
CA TYR A 148 21.10 9.77 -12.24
C TYR A 148 19.90 9.31 -11.38
N TYR A 149 18.86 8.83 -12.06
CA TYR A 149 17.78 8.07 -11.45
C TYR A 149 17.73 6.68 -12.09
N MET A 150 17.43 5.64 -11.30
CA MET A 150 17.07 4.31 -11.79
C MET A 150 15.58 4.32 -12.15
N ASP A 151 15.25 5.05 -13.20
CA ASP A 151 13.89 5.35 -13.61
C ASP A 151 13.30 4.23 -14.50
N LEU A 152 13.09 3.07 -13.90
CA LEU A 152 12.65 1.85 -14.59
C LEU A 152 11.25 1.41 -14.19
N THR A 153 10.67 2.01 -13.16
CA THR A 153 9.34 1.64 -12.64
C THR A 153 8.24 2.27 -13.48
N SER A 154 7.19 1.49 -13.77
CA SER A 154 5.99 1.98 -14.44
C SER A 154 5.15 2.84 -13.50
N LEU A 155 4.29 3.69 -14.07
CA LEU A 155 3.17 4.30 -13.33
C LEU A 155 1.84 3.60 -13.62
N ASP A 156 1.86 2.52 -14.40
CA ASP A 156 0.69 1.70 -14.67
C ASP A 156 0.40 0.77 -13.47
N ALA A 157 -0.53 1.22 -12.63
CA ALA A 157 -0.98 0.47 -11.47
C ALA A 157 -1.71 -0.84 -11.83
N THR A 158 -2.13 -1.01 -13.09
CA THR A 158 -2.85 -2.22 -13.52
C THR A 158 -1.93 -3.43 -13.66
N LEU A 159 -0.60 -3.25 -13.65
CA LEU A 159 0.36 -4.35 -13.67
C LEU A 159 0.25 -5.25 -12.43
N VAL A 160 -0.19 -4.68 -11.31
CA VAL A 160 -0.39 -5.39 -10.05
C VAL A 160 -1.86 -5.83 -9.97
N LYS A 161 -2.08 -7.14 -9.78
CA LYS A 161 -3.42 -7.77 -9.74
C LYS A 161 -3.79 -8.19 -8.32
N GLY A 162 -3.59 -7.28 -7.37
CA GLY A 162 -3.67 -7.55 -5.93
C GLY A 162 -2.31 -7.82 -5.29
N SER A 163 -2.27 -7.76 -3.96
CA SER A 163 -1.04 -7.96 -3.20
C SER A 163 -1.33 -8.60 -1.83
N HIS A 164 -1.19 -7.88 -0.72
CA HIS A 164 -1.41 -8.41 0.62
C HIS A 164 -2.01 -7.35 1.56
N GLY A 165 -2.35 -7.78 2.78
CA GLY A 165 -2.89 -6.92 3.85
C GLY A 165 -4.32 -7.30 4.24
N ARG A 166 -5.13 -7.80 3.29
CA ARG A 166 -6.49 -8.26 3.58
C ARG A 166 -6.52 -9.62 4.27
N LEU A 167 -7.63 -9.91 4.95
CA LEU A 167 -7.92 -11.24 5.46
C LEU A 167 -8.25 -12.22 4.32
N PRO A 168 -8.06 -13.53 4.54
CA PRO A 168 -8.60 -14.57 3.68
C PRO A 168 -10.09 -14.36 3.38
N LEU A 169 -10.52 -14.75 2.18
CA LEU A 169 -11.95 -14.78 1.85
C LEU A 169 -12.69 -15.79 2.72
N PRO A 170 -13.92 -15.47 3.19
CA PRO A 170 -14.75 -16.43 3.91
C PRO A 170 -14.92 -17.74 3.15
N GLY A 171 -14.59 -18.85 3.78
CA GLY A 171 -14.62 -20.19 3.18
C GLY A 171 -13.39 -20.55 2.33
N LYS A 172 -12.35 -19.71 2.33
CA LYS A 172 -11.04 -19.97 1.69
C LYS A 172 -9.86 -19.86 2.66
N GLU A 173 -10.13 -19.83 3.95
CA GLU A 173 -9.13 -19.67 5.01
C GLU A 173 -8.02 -20.71 4.87
N GLU A 174 -8.36 -21.98 4.65
CA GLU A 174 -7.38 -23.06 4.48
C GLU A 174 -6.43 -22.86 3.28
N ALA A 175 -6.88 -22.16 2.23
CA ALA A 175 -6.11 -21.96 1.00
C ALA A 175 -5.33 -20.64 0.97
N GLU A 176 -5.78 -19.64 1.73
CA GLU A 176 -5.24 -18.27 1.70
C GLU A 176 -4.50 -17.88 2.99
N ALA A 177 -4.73 -18.58 4.11
CA ALA A 177 -4.06 -18.31 5.38
C ALA A 177 -2.57 -18.74 5.34
N PRO A 178 -1.71 -18.08 6.13
CA PRO A 178 -0.32 -18.51 6.29
C PRO A 178 -0.26 -19.90 6.95
N VAL A 179 0.72 -20.71 6.51
CA VAL A 179 0.99 -22.02 7.09
C VAL A 179 2.18 -21.96 8.05
N PHE A 180 2.06 -22.62 9.20
CA PHE A 180 3.16 -22.79 10.15
C PHE A 180 3.73 -24.21 10.00
N ILE A 181 4.95 -24.34 9.47
CA ILE A 181 5.60 -25.62 9.23
C ILE A 181 6.70 -25.84 10.28
N CYS A 182 6.62 -26.96 11.00
CA CYS A 182 7.61 -27.36 12.00
C CYS A 182 8.01 -28.82 11.83
N SER A 183 9.29 -29.12 12.06
CA SER A 183 9.80 -30.51 12.06
C SER A 183 9.50 -31.28 13.36
N SER A 184 8.97 -30.61 14.38
CA SER A 184 8.60 -31.21 15.68
C SER A 184 7.09 -31.16 15.87
N LYS A 185 6.53 -32.25 16.40
CA LYS A 185 5.12 -32.34 16.79
C LYS A 185 4.81 -31.77 18.18
N ALA A 186 5.83 -31.34 18.94
CA ALA A 186 5.64 -30.87 20.32
C ALA A 186 4.66 -29.69 20.46
N ILE A 187 4.58 -28.84 19.43
CA ILE A 187 3.71 -27.67 19.37
C ILE A 187 2.61 -27.80 18.29
N GLU A 188 2.28 -29.03 17.88
CA GLU A 188 1.24 -29.30 16.87
C GLU A 188 -0.12 -28.75 17.35
N ARG A 189 -0.80 -27.99 16.49
CA ARG A 189 -2.11 -27.37 16.71
C ARG A 189 -2.89 -27.34 15.40
N ASP A 190 -4.21 -27.46 15.48
CA ASP A 190 -5.09 -27.38 14.31
C ASP A 190 -5.25 -25.92 13.84
N GLU A 191 -5.32 -24.98 14.78
CA GLU A 191 -5.41 -23.53 14.51
C GLU A 191 -4.35 -22.78 15.32
N ILE A 192 -3.67 -21.84 14.66
CA ILE A 192 -2.59 -21.05 15.26
C ILE A 192 -2.91 -19.58 15.06
N PRO A 193 -3.22 -18.82 16.13
CA PRO A 193 -3.26 -17.37 16.06
C PRO A 193 -1.89 -16.83 15.63
N MET A 194 -1.86 -15.86 14.71
CA MET A 194 -0.59 -15.25 14.26
C MET A 194 0.23 -14.66 15.42
N THR A 195 -0.42 -14.23 16.50
CA THR A 195 0.22 -13.72 17.72
C THR A 195 0.88 -14.79 18.59
N ALA A 196 0.52 -16.07 18.40
CA ALA A 196 1.04 -17.19 19.19
C ALA A 196 2.43 -17.66 18.73
N VAL A 197 2.88 -17.26 17.53
CA VAL A 197 4.14 -17.71 16.92
C VAL A 197 5.33 -17.56 17.87
N LYS A 198 5.43 -16.42 18.57
CA LYS A 198 6.52 -16.19 19.54
C LYS A 198 6.50 -17.22 20.67
N GLU A 199 5.34 -17.47 21.27
CA GLU A 199 5.22 -18.39 22.41
C GLU A 199 5.52 -19.83 21.98
N MET A 200 5.04 -20.24 20.82
CA MET A 200 5.32 -21.56 20.25
C MET A 200 6.81 -21.77 19.98
N LEU A 201 7.52 -20.76 19.49
CA LEU A 201 8.97 -20.83 19.31
C LEU A 201 9.72 -20.93 20.65
N LEU A 202 9.24 -20.25 21.69
CA LEU A 202 9.81 -20.36 23.03
C LEU A 202 9.56 -21.75 23.64
N GLU A 203 8.38 -22.33 23.43
CA GLU A 203 8.05 -23.70 23.85
C GLU A 203 8.94 -24.72 23.14
N LEU A 204 9.21 -24.58 21.83
CA LEU A 204 10.15 -25.45 21.14
C LEU A 204 11.59 -25.35 21.67
N GLN A 205 12.02 -24.16 22.02
CA GLN A 205 13.40 -23.89 22.43
C GLN A 205 13.67 -24.29 23.89
N PHE A 206 12.69 -24.12 24.76
CA PHE A 206 12.85 -24.23 26.22
C PHE A 206 11.85 -25.16 26.90
N GLY A 207 10.82 -25.61 26.18
CA GLY A 207 9.90 -26.65 26.64
C GLY A 207 10.65 -27.97 26.83
N LYS A 208 10.33 -28.68 27.92
CA LYS A 208 10.93 -29.97 28.23
C LYS A 208 10.28 -31.09 27.44
#